data_AF-A0A7X5SB17-F1
#
_entry.id   AF-A0A7X5SB17-F1
#
_cell.length_a   1.000
_cell.length_b   1.000
_cell.length_c   1.000
_cell.angle_alpha   90.00
_cell.angle_beta   90.00
_cell.angle_gamma   90.00
#
_symmetry.space_group_name_H-M   'P 1'
#
loop_
_entity.id
_entity.type
_entity.pdbx_description
1 polymer ?
#
loop_
_entity_poly.entity_id
_entity_poly.type
_entity_poly.pdbx_seq_one_letter_code
_entity_poly.pdbx_strand_id
1 'polypeptide(L)'
;LTEAQVVLHQHPWNEGRVASGKPAINSLWFWGGGVLPHAVSSPHRQVRSRESLLRALALAAGADAQGEQRVDALVDLRHLRSLQQFSDDAVAPLLAAMARGELDRLVLDFQDGETVSLTHAQRWRFWRKPRVQLAQ
;
A
#
# COMPACT_ATOMS: atom_id res chain seq x y z
N LEU A 1 -29.78 -4.98 -13.37
CA LEU A 1 -29.14 -3.67 -13.71
C LEU A 1 -30.20 -2.59 -13.75
N THR A 2 -31.30 -2.87 -14.44
CA THR A 2 -32.49 -2.02 -14.53
C THR A 2 -33.02 -1.60 -13.16
N GLU A 3 -33.09 -2.51 -12.18
CA GLU A 3 -33.59 -2.22 -10.84
C GLU A 3 -32.69 -1.21 -10.10
N ALA A 4 -31.37 -1.40 -10.18
CA ALA A 4 -30.40 -0.47 -9.60
C ALA A 4 -30.47 0.91 -10.26
N GLN A 5 -30.68 0.97 -11.59
CA GLN A 5 -30.86 2.23 -12.30
C GLN A 5 -32.17 2.93 -11.91
N VAL A 6 -33.28 2.19 -11.79
CA VAL A 6 -34.56 2.76 -11.33
C VAL A 6 -34.42 3.34 -9.92
N VAL A 7 -33.82 2.59 -8.99
CA VAL A 7 -33.57 3.05 -7.61
C VAL A 7 -32.70 4.30 -7.59
N LEU A 8 -31.58 4.31 -8.32
CA LEU A 8 -30.69 5.47 -8.34
C LEU A 8 -31.36 6.70 -8.99
N HIS A 9 -32.16 6.49 -10.04
CA HIS A 9 -32.86 7.58 -10.72
C HIS A 9 -33.90 8.25 -9.81
N GLN A 10 -34.64 7.46 -9.03
CA GLN A 10 -35.68 7.93 -8.10
C GLN A 10 -35.14 8.30 -6.72
N HIS A 11 -33.82 8.23 -6.50
CA HIS A 11 -33.25 8.43 -5.18
C HIS A 11 -33.42 9.90 -4.72
N PRO A 12 -34.03 10.17 -3.56
CA PRO A 12 -34.40 11.53 -3.13
C PRO A 12 -33.20 12.48 -2.97
N TRP A 13 -31.99 11.97 -2.72
CA TRP A 13 -30.78 12.82 -2.75
C TRP A 13 -30.53 13.47 -4.11
N ASN A 14 -30.98 12.88 -5.22
CA ASN A 14 -30.80 13.49 -6.53
C ASN A 14 -31.63 14.77 -6.68
N GLU A 15 -32.80 14.86 -6.03
CA GLU A 15 -33.58 16.10 -5.97
C GLU A 15 -32.78 17.21 -5.28
N GLY A 16 -32.19 16.92 -4.11
CA GLY A 16 -31.34 17.86 -3.39
C GLY A 16 -30.07 18.26 -4.15
N ARG A 17 -29.47 17.31 -4.89
CA ARG A 17 -28.31 17.59 -5.76
C ARG A 17 -28.68 18.53 -6.90
N VAL A 18 -29.79 18.26 -7.61
CA VAL A 18 -30.27 19.08 -8.72
C VAL A 18 -30.66 20.48 -8.24
N ALA A 19 -31.35 20.58 -7.09
CA ALA A 19 -31.68 21.86 -6.46
C ALA A 19 -30.43 22.67 -6.11
N SER A 20 -29.31 22.00 -5.81
CA SER A 20 -28.00 22.60 -5.56
C SER A 20 -27.13 22.79 -6.82
N GLY A 21 -27.69 22.61 -8.03
CA GLY A 21 -26.96 22.73 -9.30
C GLY A 21 -25.95 21.60 -9.58
N LYS A 22 -25.99 20.49 -8.82
CA LYS A 22 -25.10 19.33 -8.99
C LYS A 22 -25.79 18.27 -9.87
N PRO A 23 -25.04 17.54 -10.72
CA PRO A 23 -25.61 16.48 -11.54
C PRO A 23 -26.12 15.32 -10.68
N ALA A 24 -27.22 14.69 -11.09
CA ALA A 24 -27.75 13.48 -10.47
C ALA A 24 -26.78 12.30 -10.61
N ILE A 25 -26.72 11.44 -9.58
CA ILE A 25 -26.00 10.17 -9.62
C ILE A 25 -27.06 9.08 -9.83
N ASN A 26 -27.35 8.78 -11.10
CA ASN A 26 -28.48 7.93 -11.49
C ASN A 26 -28.06 6.68 -12.30
N SER A 27 -26.76 6.45 -12.44
CA SER A 27 -26.20 5.38 -13.27
C SER A 27 -25.04 4.70 -12.55
N LEU A 28 -24.94 3.39 -12.70
CA LEU A 28 -23.83 2.58 -12.22
C LEU A 28 -23.19 1.89 -13.42
N TRP A 29 -21.90 2.15 -13.63
CA TRP A 29 -21.09 1.44 -14.60
C TRP A 29 -20.34 0.34 -13.87
N PHE A 30 -20.46 -0.91 -14.31
CA PHE A 30 -19.66 -2.01 -13.76
C PHE A 30 -18.45 -2.23 -14.67
N TRP A 31 -17.28 -2.39 -14.07
CA TRP A 31 -16.06 -2.74 -14.78
C TRP A 31 -15.17 -3.60 -13.87
N GLY A 32 -14.21 -4.30 -14.47
CA GLY A 32 -13.31 -5.17 -13.70
C GLY A 32 -14.03 -6.38 -13.11
N GLY A 33 -14.66 -7.19 -13.97
CA GLY A 33 -15.33 -8.46 -13.60
C GLY A 33 -14.36 -9.56 -13.17
N GLY A 34 -13.44 -9.25 -12.26
CA GLY A 34 -12.51 -10.20 -11.67
C GLY A 34 -13.25 -11.28 -10.89
N VAL A 35 -12.67 -12.47 -10.88
CA VAL A 35 -13.14 -13.60 -10.07
C VAL A 35 -12.35 -13.68 -8.79
N LEU A 36 -12.98 -14.15 -7.71
CA LEU A 36 -12.28 -14.37 -6.46
C LEU A 36 -11.20 -15.46 -6.68
N PRO A 37 -9.93 -15.22 -6.30
CA PRO A 37 -8.90 -16.25 -6.39
C PRO A 37 -9.26 -17.42 -5.46
N HIS A 38 -8.93 -18.64 -5.87
CA HIS A 38 -9.17 -19.83 -5.05
C HIS A 38 -8.38 -19.80 -3.73
N ALA A 39 -7.15 -19.25 -3.78
CA ALA A 39 -6.31 -19.03 -2.63
C ALA A 39 -5.42 -17.81 -2.87
N VAL A 40 -5.06 -17.12 -1.78
CA VAL A 40 -4.04 -16.08 -1.76
C VAL A 40 -3.01 -16.48 -0.72
N SER A 41 -1.74 -16.33 -1.03
CA SER A 41 -0.65 -16.60 -0.09
C SER A 41 0.31 -15.42 -0.06
N SER A 42 0.95 -15.22 1.09
CA SER A 42 1.99 -14.22 1.26
C SER A 42 3.11 -14.79 2.13
N PRO A 43 4.38 -14.53 1.83
CA PRO A 43 5.47 -14.85 2.74
C PRO A 43 5.44 -13.95 3.99
N HIS A 44 4.76 -12.81 3.93
CA HIS A 44 4.73 -11.84 5.01
C HIS A 44 3.61 -12.15 6.01
N ARG A 45 3.92 -11.96 7.29
CA ARG A 45 2.96 -12.16 8.39
C ARG A 45 2.07 -10.94 8.60
N GLN A 46 2.53 -9.76 8.18
CA GLN A 46 1.76 -8.52 8.21
C GLN A 46 1.87 -7.79 6.87
N VAL A 47 0.78 -7.18 6.44
CA VAL A 47 0.76 -6.28 5.29
C VAL A 47 0.04 -4.99 5.70
N ARG A 48 0.73 -3.85 5.58
CA ARG A 48 0.19 -2.53 5.92
C ARG A 48 0.04 -1.71 4.64
N SER A 49 -1.19 -1.38 4.28
CA SER A 49 -1.49 -0.61 3.08
C SER A 49 -2.74 0.25 3.24
N ARG A 50 -2.81 1.36 2.50
CA ARG A 50 -4.01 2.19 2.32
C ARG A 50 -4.86 1.74 1.13
N GLU A 51 -4.34 0.89 0.26
CA GLU A 51 -5.04 0.39 -0.93
C GLU A 51 -5.98 -0.75 -0.59
N SER A 52 -7.25 -0.59 -0.99
CA SER A 52 -8.32 -1.54 -0.67
C SER A 52 -8.05 -2.95 -1.20
N LEU A 53 -7.53 -3.05 -2.42
CA LEU A 53 -7.20 -4.34 -3.05
C LEU A 53 -6.11 -5.09 -2.28
N LEU A 54 -5.00 -4.41 -1.94
CA LEU A 54 -3.89 -5.05 -1.22
C LEU A 54 -4.31 -5.47 0.19
N ARG A 55 -5.13 -4.66 0.87
CA ARG A 55 -5.73 -5.04 2.16
C ARG A 55 -6.63 -6.27 2.05
N ALA A 56 -7.48 -6.33 1.02
CA ALA A 56 -8.35 -7.49 0.80
C ALA A 56 -7.54 -8.77 0.52
N LEU A 57 -6.47 -8.68 -0.27
CA LEU A 57 -5.56 -9.80 -0.53
C LEU A 57 -4.80 -10.24 0.72
N ALA A 58 -4.33 -9.30 1.54
CA ALA A 58 -3.66 -9.60 2.81
C ALA A 58 -4.60 -10.36 3.77
N LEU A 59 -5.85 -9.91 3.89
CA LEU A 59 -6.89 -10.60 4.66
C LEU A 59 -7.14 -12.01 4.13
N ALA A 60 -7.27 -12.17 2.82
CA ALA A 60 -7.44 -13.48 2.18
C ALA A 60 -6.23 -14.41 2.39
N ALA A 61 -5.03 -13.85 2.54
CA ALA A 61 -3.80 -14.58 2.83
C ALA A 61 -3.55 -14.86 4.32
N GLY A 62 -4.42 -14.36 5.22
CA GLY A 62 -4.21 -14.45 6.68
C GLY A 62 -3.06 -13.57 7.20
N ALA A 63 -2.60 -12.60 6.42
CA ALA A 63 -1.57 -11.64 6.81
C ALA A 63 -2.24 -10.45 7.53
N ASP A 64 -2.46 -10.62 8.84
CA ASP A 64 -3.20 -9.65 9.66
C ASP A 64 -2.39 -8.37 9.91
N ALA A 65 -2.91 -7.23 9.45
CA ALA A 65 -2.32 -5.91 9.69
C ALA A 65 -2.41 -5.44 11.16
N GLN A 66 -3.28 -6.08 11.97
CA GLN A 66 -3.55 -5.71 13.37
C GLN A 66 -2.67 -6.45 14.38
N GLY A 67 -1.86 -7.42 13.94
CA GLY A 67 -0.95 -8.13 14.83
C GLY A 67 0.10 -7.18 15.43
N GLU A 68 0.15 -7.06 16.75
CA GLU A 68 1.17 -6.26 17.46
C GLU A 68 2.58 -6.88 17.42
N GLN A 69 2.70 -8.10 16.87
CA GLN A 69 3.97 -8.83 16.87
C GLN A 69 5.01 -8.15 15.97
N ARG A 70 6.26 -8.12 16.42
CA ARG A 70 7.40 -7.65 15.64
C ARG A 70 7.85 -8.75 14.67
N VAL A 71 7.08 -8.95 13.60
CA VAL A 71 7.31 -9.96 12.56
C VAL A 71 7.62 -9.31 11.21
N ASP A 72 8.06 -10.12 10.24
CA ASP A 72 8.27 -9.69 8.86
C ASP A 72 7.00 -9.06 8.27
N ALA A 73 7.13 -7.82 7.80
CA ALA A 73 6.02 -6.96 7.42
C ALA A 73 6.27 -6.31 6.06
N LEU A 74 5.28 -6.43 5.18
CA LEU A 74 5.21 -5.64 3.94
C LEU A 74 4.52 -4.31 4.24
N VAL A 75 5.16 -3.20 3.89
CA VAL A 75 4.61 -1.85 4.05
C VAL A 75 4.47 -1.19 2.69
N ASP A 76 3.24 -0.86 2.31
CA ASP A 76 2.94 -0.21 1.04
C ASP A 76 3.18 1.30 1.13
N LEU A 77 4.20 1.75 0.41
CA LEU A 77 4.64 3.14 0.36
C LEU A 77 4.10 3.89 -0.87
N ARG A 78 3.21 3.29 -1.68
CA ARG A 78 2.66 3.93 -2.90
C ARG A 78 1.90 5.22 -2.63
N HIS A 79 1.55 5.51 -1.39
CA HIS A 79 0.87 6.75 -1.01
C HIS A 79 1.83 7.93 -0.87
N LEU A 80 3.14 7.70 -0.77
CA LEU A 80 4.15 8.74 -0.72
C LEU A 80 4.32 9.35 -2.11
N ARG A 81 4.26 10.68 -2.20
CA ARG A 81 4.23 11.41 -3.47
C ARG A 81 5.50 12.20 -3.76
N SER A 82 6.49 12.15 -2.87
CA SER A 82 7.77 12.82 -3.05
C SER A 82 8.91 12.01 -2.47
N LEU A 83 10.10 12.19 -3.06
CA LEU A 83 11.33 11.56 -2.60
C LEU A 83 11.69 12.01 -1.17
N GLN A 84 11.40 13.27 -0.83
CA GLN A 84 11.64 13.80 0.51
C GLN A 84 10.79 13.08 1.57
N GLN A 85 9.48 12.90 1.33
CA GLN A 85 8.61 12.15 2.25
C GLN A 85 9.05 10.69 2.35
N PHE A 86 9.41 10.06 1.23
CA PHE A 86 9.96 8.72 1.23
C PHE A 86 11.23 8.60 2.10
N SER A 87 12.16 9.54 1.95
CA SER A 87 13.37 9.60 2.78
C SER A 87 13.04 9.81 4.26
N ASP A 88 12.32 10.87 4.59
CA ASP A 88 12.19 11.35 5.97
C ASP A 88 11.18 10.53 6.78
N ASP A 89 10.06 10.15 6.17
CA ASP A 89 8.95 9.50 6.89
C ASP A 89 9.07 7.96 6.87
N ALA A 90 9.71 7.39 5.85
CA ALA A 90 9.82 5.94 5.70
C ALA A 90 11.26 5.44 5.89
N VAL A 91 12.22 5.88 5.06
CA VAL A 91 13.56 5.27 5.04
C VAL A 91 14.39 5.63 6.27
N ALA A 92 14.49 6.92 6.62
CA ALA A 92 15.35 7.38 7.72
C ALA A 92 14.98 6.75 9.08
N PRO A 93 13.69 6.64 9.48
CA PRO A 93 13.30 5.95 10.71
C PRO A 93 13.67 4.45 10.70
N LEU A 94 13.53 3.78 9.56
CA LEU A 94 13.89 2.37 9.41
C LEU A 94 15.41 2.16 9.48
N LEU A 95 16.20 3.03 8.86
CA LEU A 95 17.66 3.02 9.00
C LEU A 95 18.11 3.25 10.44
N ALA A 96 17.45 4.17 11.16
CA ALA A 96 17.71 4.40 12.58
C ALA A 96 17.35 3.17 13.43
N ALA A 97 16.24 2.48 13.14
CA ALA A 97 15.90 1.21 13.77
C ALA A 97 16.96 0.13 13.49
N MET A 98 17.46 0.04 12.25
CA MET A 98 18.58 -0.87 11.94
C MET A 98 19.84 -0.52 12.73
N ALA A 99 20.16 0.77 12.88
CA ALA A 99 21.30 1.22 13.69
C ALA A 99 21.18 0.76 15.14
N ARG A 100 19.97 0.81 15.72
CA ARG A 100 19.65 0.35 17.08
C ARG A 100 19.54 -1.18 17.24
N GLY A 101 19.67 -1.96 16.17
CA GLY A 101 19.51 -3.44 16.23
C GLY A 101 18.05 -3.89 16.34
N GLU A 102 17.13 -2.98 16.04
CA GLU A 102 15.67 -3.16 16.13
C GLU A 102 15.05 -3.72 14.84
N LEU A 103 15.82 -3.69 13.75
CA LEU A 103 15.48 -4.18 12.42
C LEU A 103 16.74 -4.79 11.78
N ASP A 104 16.69 -6.07 11.42
CA ASP A 104 17.86 -6.78 10.87
C ASP A 104 18.09 -6.50 9.38
N ARG A 105 16.98 -6.37 8.65
CA ARG A 105 16.94 -6.24 7.20
C ARG A 105 15.85 -5.25 6.78
N LEU A 106 16.19 -4.41 5.82
CA LEU A 106 15.26 -3.57 5.09
C LEU A 106 15.35 -3.93 3.60
N VAL A 107 14.22 -4.21 2.97
CA VAL A 107 14.13 -4.44 1.53
C VAL A 107 13.25 -3.32 0.95
N LEU A 108 13.82 -2.55 0.03
CA LEU A 108 13.09 -1.58 -0.78
C LEU A 108 12.79 -2.24 -2.12
N ASP A 109 11.52 -2.40 -2.43
CA ASP A 109 11.01 -3.00 -3.66
C ASP A 109 10.31 -1.91 -4.48
N PHE A 110 10.83 -1.66 -5.68
CA PHE A 110 10.38 -0.58 -6.55
C PHE A 110 9.50 -1.10 -7.69
N GLN A 111 8.65 -0.23 -8.24
CA GLN A 111 7.65 -0.62 -9.24
C GLN A 111 8.27 -1.18 -10.54
N ASP A 112 9.47 -0.76 -10.88
CA ASP A 112 10.24 -1.25 -12.03
C ASP A 112 10.89 -2.63 -11.79
N GLY A 113 10.70 -3.20 -10.61
CA GLY A 113 11.27 -4.47 -10.19
C GLY A 113 12.70 -4.35 -9.65
N GLU A 114 13.27 -3.14 -9.55
CA GLU A 114 14.51 -2.97 -8.81
C GLU A 114 14.29 -3.25 -7.32
N THR A 115 15.27 -3.90 -6.70
CA THR A 115 15.22 -4.22 -5.29
C THR A 115 16.53 -3.87 -4.61
N VAL A 116 16.45 -3.18 -3.48
CA VAL A 116 17.61 -2.76 -2.69
C VAL A 116 17.48 -3.38 -1.30
N SER A 117 18.41 -4.27 -0.97
CA SER A 117 18.46 -4.92 0.34
C SER A 117 19.58 -4.35 1.21
N LEU A 118 19.19 -3.85 2.37
CA LEU A 118 20.06 -3.36 3.42
C LEU A 118 20.04 -4.34 4.58
N THR A 119 21.21 -4.60 5.17
CA THR A 119 21.33 -5.42 6.37
C THR A 119 22.19 -4.73 7.40
N HIS A 120 21.94 -5.00 8.68
CA HIS A 120 22.68 -4.43 9.80
C HIS A 120 24.21 -4.59 9.66
N ALA A 121 24.67 -5.74 9.14
CA ALA A 121 26.09 -6.06 8.92
C ALA A 121 26.79 -5.15 7.88
N GLN A 122 26.03 -4.48 7.00
CA GLN A 122 26.61 -3.59 5.98
C GLN A 122 27.29 -2.36 6.59
N ARG A 123 26.98 -1.99 7.84
CA ARG A 123 27.65 -0.88 8.57
C ARG A 123 29.17 -1.04 8.67
N TRP A 124 29.65 -2.28 8.65
CA TRP A 124 31.07 -2.58 8.75
C TRP A 124 31.79 -2.46 7.42
N ARG A 125 31.08 -2.28 6.30
CA ARG A 125 31.67 -2.11 4.98
C ARG A 125 32.16 -0.68 4.76
N PHE A 126 32.89 -0.11 5.73
CA PHE A 126 33.42 1.26 5.68
C PHE A 126 34.36 1.49 4.49
N TRP A 127 34.95 0.42 3.95
CA TRP A 127 35.78 0.44 2.75
C TRP A 127 34.99 0.50 1.44
N ARG A 128 33.65 0.37 1.46
CA ARG A 128 32.81 0.48 0.27
C ARG A 128 32.29 1.90 0.11
N LYS A 129 32.35 2.41 -1.12
CA LYS A 129 31.79 3.72 -1.47
C LYS A 129 30.27 3.73 -1.29
N PRO A 130 29.67 4.87 -0.88
CA PRO A 130 28.22 5.03 -0.84
C PRO A 130 27.56 4.73 -2.19
N ARG A 131 26.39 4.08 -2.17
CA ARG A 131 25.58 3.84 -3.39
C ARG A 131 24.77 5.09 -3.71
N VAL A 132 25.38 6.02 -4.43
CA VAL A 132 24.76 7.30 -4.82
C VAL A 132 23.67 7.14 -5.89
N GLN A 133 23.62 5.99 -6.55
CA GLN A 133 22.63 5.65 -7.58
C GLN A 133 21.19 5.56 -7.06
N LEU A 134 21.00 5.48 -5.73
CA LEU A 134 19.67 5.39 -5.10
C LEU A 134 18.96 6.74 -4.95
N ALA A 135 19.63 7.84 -5.27
CA ALA A 135 19.17 9.22 -5.07
C ALA A 135 18.93 9.98 -6.37
N GLN A 136 18.96 9.29 -7.52
CA GLN A 136 18.75 9.89 -8.85
C GLN A 136 17.32 9.65 -9.35
#